data_AF-A0A0M0SXH8-F1
#
_entry.id   AF-A0A0M0SXH8-F1
#
_cell.length_a   1.000
_cell.length_b   1.000
_cell.length_c   1.000
_cell.angle_alpha   90.00
_cell.angle_beta   90.00
_cell.angle_gamma   90.00
#
_symmetry.space_group_name_H-M   'P 1'
#
loop_
_entity.id
_entity.type
_entity.pdbx_description
1 polymer ?
#
loop_
_entity_poly.entity_id
_entity_poly.type
_entity_poly.pdbx_seq_one_letter_code
_entity_poly.pdbx_strand_id
1 'polypeptide(L)'
;MSKIYFLKFNINEKIHSIRSGEANLKKYLKKIVSGINDKTVIYYDEEKNEVIEYLSMKNILKKDKDLMDISSDQSVEEPDEDCSYYKFMSLDHTQKNGDEIISGRVVRIYGDDWNRFFLDDTGKESLSDHHTPDKTVYVTFSFNVTKEIIGFSPELHFSKEKFMTIFKLLIEKTIPQIGGIELILLIDSRMLLSKFKKIDILTNFSVDFIPPNGSKNEVSDIIGGLYPYVEESNATKATIELKAPKKDPIDKSSKLVEGMLKMAKFAYAVIKGNGTSKDGDVIQIDTSDNKDIVLYSNIPKSSRDNISVLREETEEKTEYYYKIKREEIENNE
;
A
#
# COMPACT_ATOMS: atom_id res chain seq x y z
N MET A 1 -9.81 3.54 20.47
CA MET A 1 -10.16 2.96 19.16
C MET A 1 -8.92 2.89 18.31
N SER A 2 -8.75 1.84 17.53
CA SER A 2 -7.74 1.72 16.48
C SER A 2 -8.39 1.89 15.11
N LYS A 3 -7.60 2.23 14.09
CA LYS A 3 -8.08 2.46 12.72
C LYS A 3 -7.56 1.39 11.78
N ILE A 4 -8.44 0.82 10.98
CA ILE A 4 -8.06 -0.01 9.82
C ILE A 4 -8.13 0.88 8.59
N TYR A 5 -7.02 1.00 7.87
CA TYR A 5 -6.95 1.70 6.58
C TYR A 5 -6.99 0.70 5.45
N PHE A 6 -7.39 1.16 4.27
CA PHE A 6 -7.54 0.30 3.09
C PHE A 6 -6.68 0.81 1.93
N LEU A 7 -6.00 -0.10 1.24
CA LEU A 7 -5.16 0.16 0.07
C LEU A 7 -5.69 -0.59 -1.14
N LYS A 8 -5.59 0.04 -2.31
CA LYS A 8 -5.68 -0.61 -3.61
C LYS A 8 -4.27 -1.04 -4.01
N PHE A 9 -4.12 -2.31 -4.33
CA PHE A 9 -2.90 -2.91 -4.85
C PHE A 9 -2.90 -2.86 -6.38
N ASN A 10 -1.78 -2.45 -6.97
CA ASN A 10 -1.63 -2.33 -8.42
C ASN A 10 -0.29 -2.95 -8.89
N ILE A 11 -0.30 -3.75 -9.97
CA ILE A 11 0.88 -4.39 -10.55
C ILE A 11 1.37 -3.49 -11.68
N ASN A 12 2.32 -2.62 -11.36
CA ASN A 12 2.66 -1.52 -12.23
C ASN A 12 3.62 -1.93 -13.36
N GLU A 13 4.61 -2.78 -13.08
CA GLU A 13 5.61 -3.17 -14.08
C GLU A 13 5.03 -4.04 -15.21
N LYS A 14 4.01 -4.85 -14.91
CA LYS A 14 3.38 -5.76 -15.88
C LYS A 14 2.10 -5.21 -16.49
N ILE A 15 1.74 -3.96 -16.17
CA ILE A 15 0.43 -3.40 -16.48
C ILE A 15 0.10 -3.45 -17.98
N HIS A 16 1.06 -3.12 -18.84
CA HIS A 16 0.85 -3.12 -20.30
C HIS A 16 0.60 -4.53 -20.83
N SER A 17 1.41 -5.51 -20.41
CA SER A 17 1.23 -6.91 -20.79
C SER A 17 -0.09 -7.49 -20.29
N ILE A 18 -0.55 -7.08 -19.10
CA ILE A 18 -1.84 -7.51 -18.55
C ILE A 18 -3.00 -6.93 -19.38
N ARG A 19 -2.90 -5.65 -19.76
CA ARG A 19 -3.93 -4.93 -20.50
C ARG A 19 -4.02 -5.30 -21.97
N SER A 20 -2.90 -5.64 -22.61
CA SER A 20 -2.88 -6.17 -23.98
C SER A 20 -3.41 -7.62 -24.06
N GLY A 21 -3.58 -8.27 -22.91
CA GLY A 21 -3.97 -9.69 -22.83
C GLY A 21 -2.81 -10.66 -23.04
N GLU A 22 -1.58 -10.16 -23.25
CA GLU A 22 -0.36 -10.97 -23.34
C GLU A 22 -0.07 -11.70 -22.02
N ALA A 23 -0.41 -11.08 -20.90
CA ALA A 23 -0.27 -11.65 -19.57
C ALA A 23 -1.62 -11.70 -18.85
N ASN A 24 -1.81 -12.75 -18.06
CA ASN A 24 -3.08 -12.98 -17.37
C ASN A 24 -2.99 -12.45 -15.93
N LEU A 25 -3.78 -11.42 -15.59
CA LEU A 25 -3.85 -10.87 -14.23
C LEU A 25 -4.07 -11.96 -13.19
N LYS A 26 -5.01 -12.90 -13.42
CA LYS A 26 -5.29 -14.01 -12.50
C LYS A 26 -4.06 -14.89 -12.26
N LYS A 27 -3.17 -15.04 -13.25
CA LYS A 27 -1.90 -15.77 -13.09
C LYS A 27 -0.95 -15.04 -12.15
N TYR A 28 -0.86 -13.71 -12.23
CA TYR A 28 -0.06 -12.93 -11.28
C TYR A 28 -0.67 -12.93 -9.88
N LEU A 29 -1.99 -12.76 -9.76
CA LEU A 29 -2.68 -12.85 -8.47
C LEU A 29 -2.47 -14.22 -7.81
N LYS A 30 -2.53 -15.33 -8.56
CA LYS A 30 -2.19 -16.66 -8.03
C LYS A 30 -0.73 -16.75 -7.57
N LYS A 31 0.20 -16.11 -8.30
CA LYS A 31 1.60 -16.03 -7.87
C LYS A 31 1.75 -15.25 -6.57
N ILE A 32 0.99 -14.16 -6.38
CA ILE A 32 0.91 -13.44 -5.10
C ILE A 32 0.53 -14.40 -4.00
N VAL A 33 -0.58 -15.13 -4.19
CA VAL A 33 -1.10 -16.05 -3.19
C VAL A 33 -0.05 -17.09 -2.77
N SER A 34 0.61 -17.71 -3.75
CA SER A 34 1.64 -18.73 -3.48
C SER A 34 3.00 -18.18 -3.03
N GLY A 35 3.25 -16.88 -3.24
CA GLY A 35 4.58 -16.28 -3.15
C GLY A 35 4.82 -15.54 -1.84
N ILE A 36 3.79 -14.97 -1.21
CA ILE A 36 3.90 -14.34 0.11
C ILE A 36 4.37 -15.40 1.12
N ASN A 37 5.47 -15.13 1.82
CA ASN A 37 6.08 -16.06 2.75
C ASN A 37 6.81 -15.34 3.88
N ASP A 38 7.11 -16.07 4.94
CA ASP A 38 7.83 -15.64 6.14
C ASP A 38 9.35 -15.90 6.08
N LYS A 39 9.89 -16.28 4.91
CA LYS A 39 11.31 -16.64 4.75
C LYS A 39 12.18 -15.49 4.25
N THR A 40 11.55 -14.48 3.69
CA THR A 40 12.21 -13.30 3.14
C THR A 40 12.32 -12.23 4.22
N VAL A 41 13.54 -11.71 4.38
CA VAL A 41 13.85 -10.64 5.32
C VAL A 41 14.47 -9.48 4.55
N ILE A 42 14.06 -8.26 4.89
CA ILE A 42 14.66 -7.02 4.40
C ILE A 42 15.44 -6.39 5.54
N TYR A 43 16.69 -6.04 5.28
CA TYR A 43 17.49 -5.19 6.15
C TYR A 43 17.45 -3.75 5.61
N TYR A 44 16.95 -2.82 6.42
CA TYR A 44 16.53 -1.49 5.99
C TYR A 44 17.19 -0.40 6.83
N ASP A 45 17.75 0.61 6.17
CA ASP A 45 18.28 1.83 6.79
C ASP A 45 17.12 2.82 6.99
N GLU A 46 16.77 3.11 8.24
CA GLU A 46 15.64 3.98 8.56
C GLU A 46 15.93 5.45 8.23
N GLU A 47 17.17 5.91 8.37
CA GLU A 47 17.57 7.30 8.12
C GLU A 47 17.64 7.60 6.63
N LYS A 48 18.32 6.73 5.88
CA LYS A 48 18.48 6.88 4.42
C LYS A 48 17.25 6.44 3.64
N ASN A 49 16.33 5.76 4.30
CA ASN A 49 15.10 5.23 3.71
C ASN A 49 15.40 4.32 2.50
N GLU A 50 16.36 3.41 2.68
CA GLU A 50 16.84 2.50 1.63
C GLU A 50 17.04 1.07 2.14
N VAL A 51 17.00 0.12 1.20
CA VAL A 51 17.31 -1.28 1.52
C VAL A 51 18.82 -1.46 1.48
N ILE A 52 19.40 -1.90 2.60
CA ILE A 52 20.82 -2.26 2.68
C ILE A 52 21.03 -3.64 2.06
N GLU A 53 20.24 -4.63 2.51
CA GLU A 53 20.40 -6.01 2.06
C GLU A 53 19.07 -6.76 2.04
N TYR A 54 18.94 -7.67 1.08
CA TYR A 54 17.88 -8.66 1.09
C TYR A 54 18.43 -10.00 1.50
N LEU A 55 17.88 -10.54 2.58
CA LEU A 55 18.39 -11.75 3.18
C LEU A 55 17.38 -12.88 3.02
N SER A 56 17.87 -14.06 2.65
CA SER A 56 17.14 -15.30 2.91
C SER A 56 17.51 -15.78 4.30
N MET A 57 16.56 -16.31 5.09
CA MET A 57 16.88 -16.80 6.44
C MET A 57 18.07 -17.77 6.45
N LYS A 58 18.21 -18.61 5.42
CA LYS A 58 19.37 -19.51 5.27
C LYS A 58 20.72 -18.79 5.19
N ASN A 59 20.78 -17.63 4.54
CA ASN A 59 22.02 -16.86 4.42
C ASN A 59 22.36 -16.15 5.72
N ILE A 60 21.36 -15.69 6.46
CA ILE A 60 21.57 -15.02 7.74
C ILE A 60 22.16 -15.99 8.75
N LEU A 61 21.54 -17.17 8.87
CA LEU A 61 22.02 -18.25 9.74
C LEU A 61 23.44 -18.72 9.40
N LYS A 62 23.86 -18.61 8.13
CA LYS A 62 25.21 -18.95 7.72
C LYS A 62 26.22 -17.89 8.17
N LYS A 63 25.87 -16.60 8.01
CA LYS A 63 26.69 -15.47 8.47
C LYS A 63 26.95 -15.55 9.98
N ASP A 64 25.95 -15.96 10.76
CA ASP A 64 26.08 -16.10 12.21
C ASP A 64 26.97 -17.28 12.63
N LYS A 65 26.93 -18.42 11.91
CA LYS A 65 27.86 -19.53 12.15
C LYS A 65 29.31 -19.11 11.87
N ASP A 66 29.51 -18.41 10.77
CA ASP A 66 30.83 -17.91 10.38
C ASP A 66 31.32 -16.84 11.39
N LEU A 67 30.43 -16.05 12.01
CA LEU A 67 30.74 -15.09 13.07
C LEU A 67 31.03 -15.75 14.44
N MET A 68 30.36 -16.85 14.79
CA MET A 68 30.62 -17.58 16.04
C MET A 68 31.92 -18.40 16.02
N ASP A 69 32.39 -18.84 14.85
CA ASP A 69 33.68 -19.54 14.70
C ASP A 69 34.88 -18.59 14.68
N ILE A 70 34.67 -17.27 14.58
CA ILE A 70 35.72 -16.24 14.65
C ILE A 70 35.73 -15.64 16.06
N SER A 71 36.22 -16.39 17.03
CA SER A 71 36.70 -15.80 18.27
C SER A 71 38.08 -15.19 18.06
N SER A 72 38.21 -13.92 18.44
CA SER A 72 39.41 -13.06 18.56
C SER A 72 39.79 -12.20 17.35
N ASP A 73 39.74 -10.87 17.57
CA ASP A 73 40.47 -9.80 16.88
C ASP A 73 39.92 -9.12 15.62
N GLN A 74 38.61 -9.17 15.36
CA GLN A 74 38.00 -8.14 14.49
C GLN A 74 36.83 -7.46 15.19
N SER A 75 36.93 -6.14 15.32
CA SER A 75 35.85 -5.24 15.72
C SER A 75 34.70 -5.41 14.73
N VAL A 76 33.73 -6.25 15.08
CA VAL A 76 32.45 -6.30 14.40
C VAL A 76 31.82 -4.93 14.64
N GLU A 77 31.63 -4.15 13.56
CA GLU A 77 30.83 -2.92 13.63
C GLU A 77 29.48 -3.32 14.23
N GLU A 78 29.15 -2.74 15.39
CA GLU A 78 27.83 -2.91 16.00
C GLU A 78 26.78 -2.53 14.93
N PRO A 79 25.69 -3.30 14.80
CA PRO A 79 24.62 -2.92 13.88
C PRO A 79 24.19 -1.48 14.21
N ASP A 80 24.18 -0.61 13.20
CA ASP A 80 23.74 0.78 13.38
C ASP A 80 22.35 0.79 14.06
N GLU A 81 22.21 1.55 15.15
CA GLU A 81 20.95 1.68 15.94
C GLU A 81 19.73 2.03 15.05
N ASP A 82 19.99 2.64 13.89
CA ASP A 82 18.98 3.09 12.93
C ASP A 82 18.60 2.06 11.86
N CYS A 83 19.09 0.83 11.95
CA CYS A 83 18.70 -0.22 11.03
C CYS A 83 17.60 -1.12 11.59
N SER A 84 16.76 -1.66 10.70
CA SER A 84 15.67 -2.55 11.09
C SER A 84 15.46 -3.69 10.11
N TYR A 85 15.05 -4.84 10.63
CA TYR A 85 14.67 -6.00 9.85
C TYR A 85 13.16 -6.08 9.68
N TYR A 86 12.72 -6.44 8.48
CA TYR A 86 11.31 -6.56 8.14
C TYR A 86 10.98 -7.90 7.46
N LYS A 87 9.84 -8.49 7.84
CA LYS A 87 9.31 -9.72 7.21
C LYS A 87 7.80 -9.88 7.40
N PHE A 88 7.22 -10.83 6.66
CA PHE A 88 5.90 -11.36 6.96
C PHE A 88 5.96 -12.41 8.09
N MET A 89 4.93 -12.47 8.94
CA MET A 89 4.75 -13.49 9.98
C MET A 89 3.28 -13.83 10.19
N SER A 90 3.04 -14.97 10.85
CA SER A 90 1.70 -15.46 11.23
C SER A 90 0.72 -15.45 10.06
N LEU A 91 1.18 -15.93 8.90
CA LEU A 91 0.39 -15.90 7.67
C LEU A 91 -0.72 -16.95 7.71
N ASP A 92 -1.92 -16.53 7.37
CA ASP A 92 -3.09 -17.37 7.19
C ASP A 92 -3.67 -17.13 5.79
N HIS A 93 -4.08 -18.20 5.14
CA HIS A 93 -4.67 -18.17 3.80
C HIS A 93 -6.07 -18.76 3.86
N THR A 94 -7.03 -18.01 3.34
CA THR A 94 -8.44 -18.41 3.29
C THR A 94 -9.00 -18.15 1.89
N GLN A 95 -9.81 -19.09 1.42
CA GLN A 95 -10.61 -18.92 0.21
C GLN A 95 -12.09 -18.81 0.59
N LYS A 96 -12.76 -17.74 0.17
CA LYS A 96 -14.17 -17.49 0.51
C LYS A 96 -14.87 -16.78 -0.64
N ASN A 97 -16.03 -17.30 -1.07
CA ASN A 97 -16.82 -16.74 -2.17
C ASN A 97 -16.03 -16.52 -3.48
N GLY A 98 -15.02 -17.34 -3.75
CA GLY A 98 -14.14 -17.19 -4.92
C GLY A 98 -13.03 -16.15 -4.77
N ASP A 99 -12.96 -15.45 -3.62
CA ASP A 99 -11.85 -14.57 -3.27
C ASP A 99 -10.74 -15.36 -2.57
N GLU A 100 -9.49 -15.04 -2.94
CA GLU A 100 -8.28 -15.50 -2.28
C GLU A 100 -7.84 -14.42 -1.28
N ILE A 101 -7.76 -14.77 0.01
CA ILE A 101 -7.45 -13.83 1.08
C ILE A 101 -6.21 -14.31 1.85
N ILE A 102 -5.19 -13.45 1.94
CA ILE A 102 -4.02 -13.69 2.79
C ILE A 102 -4.02 -12.66 3.91
N SER A 103 -3.97 -13.12 5.14
CA SER A 103 -3.83 -12.24 6.30
C SER A 103 -2.60 -12.60 7.10
N GLY A 104 -2.07 -11.66 7.87
CA GLY A 104 -0.88 -11.89 8.68
C GLY A 104 -0.36 -10.62 9.29
N ARG A 105 0.94 -10.60 9.56
CA ARG A 105 1.65 -9.47 10.15
C ARG A 105 2.84 -9.09 9.30
N VAL A 106 3.07 -7.79 9.15
CA VAL A 106 4.39 -7.26 8.78
C VAL A 106 5.08 -6.87 10.09
N VAL A 107 6.21 -7.49 10.37
CA VAL A 107 6.95 -7.29 11.62
C VAL A 107 8.20 -6.46 11.34
N ARG A 108 8.46 -5.50 12.22
CA ARG A 108 9.70 -4.74 12.35
C ARG A 108 10.47 -5.26 13.55
N ILE A 109 11.76 -5.48 13.39
CA ILE A 109 12.70 -5.93 14.42
C ILE A 109 13.86 -4.95 14.43
N TYR A 110 14.16 -4.35 15.59
CA TYR A 110 15.24 -3.37 15.72
C TYR A 110 16.62 -4.06 15.64
N GLY A 111 17.61 -3.37 15.06
CA GLY A 111 18.91 -3.92 14.63
C GLY A 111 19.64 -4.81 15.63
N ASP A 112 19.60 -4.46 16.91
CA ASP A 112 20.36 -5.12 17.98
C ASP A 112 19.78 -6.47 18.43
N ASP A 113 18.55 -6.78 18.04
CA ASP A 113 17.76 -7.88 18.61
C ASP A 113 17.45 -9.02 17.64
N TRP A 114 18.08 -9.00 16.46
CA TRP A 114 17.95 -10.02 15.42
C TRP A 114 18.21 -11.44 15.96
N ASN A 115 19.33 -11.68 16.64
CA ASN A 115 19.76 -13.03 17.05
C ASN A 115 18.77 -13.77 17.96
N ARG A 116 17.94 -13.05 18.72
CA ARG A 116 16.96 -13.64 19.65
C ARG A 116 15.61 -13.93 19.00
N PHE A 117 15.32 -13.34 17.85
CA PHE A 117 14.01 -13.45 17.20
C PHE A 117 13.92 -14.59 16.19
N PHE A 118 15.06 -15.09 15.70
CA PHE A 118 15.11 -16.07 14.62
C PHE A 118 15.67 -17.44 15.04
N LEU A 119 16.21 -17.52 16.25
CA LEU A 119 16.87 -18.70 16.78
C LEU A 119 16.30 -19.03 18.16
N ASP A 120 15.99 -20.30 18.43
CA ASP A 120 15.79 -20.76 19.80
C ASP A 120 17.13 -20.81 20.55
N ASP A 121 17.06 -21.11 21.85
CA ASP A 121 18.20 -21.37 22.73
C ASP A 121 19.14 -22.48 22.22
N THR A 122 18.76 -23.23 21.18
CA THR A 122 19.58 -24.28 20.54
C THR A 122 20.21 -23.84 19.22
N GLY A 123 20.03 -22.58 18.81
CA GLY A 123 20.51 -22.07 17.53
C GLY A 123 19.78 -22.69 16.33
N LYS A 124 18.59 -23.25 16.55
CA LYS A 124 17.70 -23.72 15.48
C LYS A 124 16.63 -22.68 15.20
N GLU A 125 16.14 -22.68 13.96
CA GLU A 125 15.05 -21.81 13.51
C GLU A 125 13.86 -21.94 14.47
N SER A 126 13.65 -20.89 15.26
CA SER A 126 12.52 -20.81 16.17
C SER A 126 11.65 -19.67 15.72
N LEU A 127 10.50 -20.04 15.17
CA LEU A 127 9.36 -19.15 15.01
C LEU A 127 8.75 -18.93 16.39
N SER A 128 9.54 -18.33 17.26
CA SER A 128 9.05 -17.90 18.54
C SER A 128 8.20 -16.66 18.23
N ASP A 129 6.87 -16.81 18.23
CA ASP A 129 5.88 -15.72 18.22
C ASP A 129 6.00 -14.83 19.49
N HIS A 130 7.15 -14.82 20.16
CA HIS A 130 7.42 -14.03 21.35
C HIS A 130 7.62 -12.59 20.91
N HIS A 131 6.52 -11.89 20.71
CA HIS A 131 6.49 -10.44 20.77
C HIS A 131 7.22 -10.01 22.05
N THR A 132 8.41 -9.43 21.88
CA THR A 132 9.09 -8.77 22.99
C THR A 132 8.74 -7.30 22.84
N PRO A 133 7.89 -6.73 23.73
CA PRO A 133 7.24 -5.43 23.52
C PRO A 133 8.19 -4.26 23.23
N ASP A 134 9.45 -4.37 23.64
CA ASP A 134 10.45 -3.33 23.47
C ASP A 134 11.36 -3.55 22.25
N LYS A 135 11.19 -4.67 21.53
CA LYS A 135 12.14 -5.14 20.49
C LYS A 135 11.51 -5.38 19.13
N THR A 136 10.17 -5.46 19.09
CA THR A 136 9.42 -5.65 17.85
C THR A 136 8.14 -4.89 17.84
N VAL A 137 7.78 -4.41 16.64
CA VAL A 137 6.48 -3.80 16.37
C VAL A 137 5.90 -4.48 15.14
N TYR A 138 4.60 -4.67 15.08
CA TYR A 138 3.98 -5.29 13.92
C TYR A 138 2.71 -4.56 13.47
N VAL A 139 2.42 -4.70 12.19
CA VAL A 139 1.17 -4.25 11.58
C VAL A 139 0.42 -5.47 11.08
N THR A 140 -0.77 -5.69 11.63
CA THR A 140 -1.67 -6.74 11.15
C THR A 140 -2.29 -6.27 9.82
N PHE A 141 -2.32 -7.17 8.83
CA PHE A 141 -2.91 -6.92 7.52
C PHE A 141 -3.82 -8.07 7.07
N SER A 142 -4.75 -7.77 6.15
CA SER A 142 -5.53 -8.72 5.40
C SER A 142 -5.60 -8.25 3.95
N PHE A 143 -5.26 -9.12 3.02
CA PHE A 143 -5.18 -8.84 1.60
C PHE A 143 -6.17 -9.73 0.85
N ASN A 144 -7.27 -9.14 0.38
CA ASN A 144 -8.12 -9.76 -0.63
C ASN A 144 -7.40 -9.65 -1.97
N VAL A 145 -6.66 -10.69 -2.34
CA VAL A 145 -5.79 -10.72 -3.53
C VAL A 145 -6.62 -10.65 -4.80
N THR A 146 -7.76 -11.33 -4.84
CA THR A 146 -8.67 -11.34 -6.01
C THR A 146 -9.19 -9.94 -6.34
N LYS A 147 -9.53 -9.16 -5.31
CA LYS A 147 -10.07 -7.79 -5.46
C LYS A 147 -9.02 -6.69 -5.32
N GLU A 148 -7.77 -7.09 -5.06
CA GLU A 148 -6.61 -6.23 -4.93
C GLU A 148 -6.77 -5.18 -3.83
N ILE A 149 -7.40 -5.53 -2.70
CA ILE A 149 -7.62 -4.64 -1.55
C ILE A 149 -6.91 -5.16 -0.32
N ILE A 150 -6.13 -4.29 0.33
CA ILE A 150 -5.43 -4.58 1.59
C ILE A 150 -6.04 -3.75 2.69
N GLY A 151 -6.56 -4.38 3.75
CA GLY A 151 -6.83 -3.72 5.02
C GLY A 151 -5.66 -3.89 5.96
N PHE A 152 -5.29 -2.84 6.70
CA PHE A 152 -4.19 -2.89 7.66
C PHE A 152 -4.41 -1.93 8.82
N SER A 153 -3.86 -2.25 9.98
CA SER A 153 -3.95 -1.39 11.17
C SER A 153 -2.56 -0.92 11.63
N PRO A 154 -2.13 0.31 11.31
CA PRO A 154 -0.82 0.82 11.68
C PRO A 154 -0.68 1.00 13.20
N GLU A 155 0.57 1.13 13.63
CA GLU A 155 0.97 1.36 15.01
C GLU A 155 1.83 2.63 15.13
N LEU A 156 2.00 3.15 16.35
CA LEU A 156 2.70 4.42 16.60
C LEU A 156 4.12 4.44 16.00
N HIS A 157 4.86 3.33 16.14
CA HIS A 157 6.23 3.17 15.65
C HIS A 157 6.32 2.47 14.28
N PHE A 158 5.17 2.28 13.63
CA PHE A 158 5.06 1.69 12.29
C PHE A 158 3.95 2.39 11.51
N SER A 159 4.30 3.54 10.92
CA SER A 159 3.35 4.44 10.24
C SER A 159 2.70 3.80 9.01
N LYS A 160 1.66 4.47 8.48
CA LYS A 160 1.02 4.07 7.22
C LYS A 160 2.03 4.08 6.07
N GLU A 161 2.81 5.16 5.91
CA GLU A 161 3.77 5.25 4.81
C GLU A 161 4.82 4.15 4.94
N LYS A 162 5.33 3.92 6.16
CA LYS A 162 6.31 2.87 6.39
C LYS A 162 5.72 1.48 6.08
N PHE A 163 4.49 1.20 6.51
CA PHE A 163 3.81 -0.06 6.15
C PHE A 163 3.72 -0.22 4.63
N MET A 164 3.26 0.80 3.91
CA MET A 164 3.11 0.74 2.45
C MET A 164 4.47 0.49 1.76
N THR A 165 5.52 1.21 2.16
CA THR A 165 6.88 1.04 1.64
C THR A 165 7.40 -0.38 1.89
N ILE A 166 7.35 -0.85 3.13
CA ILE A 166 7.87 -2.17 3.50
C ILE A 166 7.05 -3.29 2.87
N PHE A 167 5.72 -3.19 2.86
CA PHE A 167 4.85 -4.19 2.23
C PHE A 167 5.18 -4.33 0.74
N LYS A 168 5.37 -3.20 0.04
CA LYS A 168 5.81 -3.18 -1.37
C LYS A 168 7.13 -3.89 -1.56
N LEU A 169 8.15 -3.52 -0.80
CA LEU A 169 9.48 -4.13 -0.90
C LEU A 169 9.45 -5.64 -0.61
N LEU A 170 8.65 -6.07 0.37
CA LEU A 170 8.50 -7.49 0.69
C LEU A 170 7.84 -8.26 -0.44
N ILE A 171 6.79 -7.73 -1.08
CA ILE A 171 6.13 -8.36 -2.23
C ILE A 171 7.09 -8.46 -3.42
N GLU A 172 7.74 -7.35 -3.77
CA GLU A 172 8.68 -7.29 -4.90
C GLU A 172 9.83 -8.28 -4.73
N LYS A 173 10.31 -8.44 -3.48
CA LYS A 173 11.38 -9.39 -3.20
C LYS A 173 10.91 -10.84 -3.15
N THR A 174 9.80 -11.11 -2.48
CA THR A 174 9.25 -12.47 -2.36
C THR A 174 8.79 -13.02 -3.72
N ILE A 175 8.39 -12.13 -4.63
CA ILE A 175 7.76 -12.51 -5.90
C ILE A 175 8.32 -11.68 -7.07
N PRO A 176 9.61 -11.84 -7.44
CA PRO A 176 10.28 -10.98 -8.43
C PRO A 176 9.58 -10.94 -9.80
N GLN A 177 8.86 -12.01 -10.16
CA GLN A 177 8.06 -12.10 -11.38
C GLN A 177 6.93 -11.07 -11.49
N ILE A 178 6.45 -10.52 -10.38
CA ILE A 178 5.41 -9.48 -10.37
C ILE A 178 6.01 -8.13 -10.77
N GLY A 179 7.29 -7.92 -10.46
CA GLY A 179 7.95 -6.65 -10.67
C GLY A 179 7.41 -5.56 -9.73
N GLY A 180 7.62 -4.32 -10.12
CA GLY A 180 7.19 -3.15 -9.37
C GLY A 180 5.68 -3.08 -9.12
N ILE A 181 5.28 -2.81 -7.88
CA ILE A 181 3.88 -2.60 -7.49
C ILE A 181 3.63 -1.17 -7.02
N GLU A 182 2.37 -0.77 -6.95
CA GLU A 182 1.94 0.49 -6.34
C GLU A 182 0.79 0.27 -5.37
N LEU A 183 0.77 1.05 -4.30
CA LEU A 183 -0.26 1.01 -3.27
C LEU A 183 -0.90 2.39 -3.14
N ILE A 184 -2.23 2.47 -3.29
CA ILE A 184 -2.98 3.73 -3.18
C ILE A 184 -4.00 3.60 -2.05
N LEU A 185 -4.04 4.57 -1.14
CA LEU A 185 -5.08 4.62 -0.10
C LEU A 185 -6.46 4.77 -0.72
N LEU A 186 -7.41 3.96 -0.28
CA LEU A 186 -8.82 4.17 -0.57
C LEU A 186 -9.28 5.45 0.13
N ILE A 187 -10.17 6.17 -0.53
CA ILE A 187 -10.73 7.42 -0.02
C ILE A 187 -12.22 7.28 0.28
N ASP A 188 -12.71 7.99 1.30
CA ASP A 188 -14.14 8.27 1.44
C ASP A 188 -14.51 9.33 0.40
N SER A 189 -15.17 8.88 -0.66
CA SER A 189 -15.59 9.72 -1.79
C SER A 189 -16.50 10.86 -1.36
N ARG A 190 -17.33 10.67 -0.32
CA ARG A 190 -18.23 11.72 0.21
C ARG A 190 -17.43 12.80 0.90
N MET A 191 -16.40 12.42 1.65
CA MET A 191 -15.50 13.37 2.31
C MET A 191 -14.66 14.15 1.30
N LEU A 192 -14.13 13.48 0.26
CA LEU A 192 -13.44 14.16 -0.84
C LEU A 192 -14.35 15.19 -1.51
N LEU A 193 -15.55 14.78 -1.95
CA LEU A 193 -16.49 15.65 -2.64
C LEU A 193 -16.97 16.80 -1.75
N SER A 194 -17.20 16.55 -0.46
CA SER A 194 -17.54 17.58 0.52
C SER A 194 -16.41 18.62 0.65
N LYS A 195 -15.16 18.19 0.79
CA LYS A 195 -14.01 19.10 0.88
C LYS A 195 -13.79 19.86 -0.43
N PHE A 196 -13.93 19.18 -1.56
CA PHE A 196 -13.84 19.78 -2.89
C PHE A 196 -14.94 20.82 -3.13
N LYS A 197 -16.16 20.57 -2.67
CA LYS A 197 -17.28 21.53 -2.79
C LYS A 197 -17.03 22.82 -2.00
N LYS A 198 -16.28 22.77 -0.89
CA LYS A 198 -15.94 23.95 -0.08
C LYS A 198 -14.97 24.91 -0.76
N ILE A 199 -14.20 24.44 -1.75
CA ILE A 199 -13.31 25.29 -2.55
C ILE A 199 -14.18 26.13 -3.48
N ASP A 200 -14.18 27.45 -3.31
CA ASP A 200 -14.88 28.38 -4.19
C ASP A 200 -14.01 28.74 -5.40
N ILE A 201 -12.74 29.10 -5.14
CA ILE A 201 -11.75 29.44 -6.18
C ILE A 201 -10.65 28.37 -6.17
N LEU A 202 -10.60 27.54 -7.22
CA LEU A 202 -9.59 26.50 -7.40
C LEU A 202 -8.44 27.03 -8.27
N THR A 203 -7.22 27.08 -7.73
CA THR A 203 -6.06 27.65 -8.46
C THR A 203 -5.02 26.61 -8.86
N ASN A 204 -4.86 25.54 -8.08
CA ASN A 204 -4.03 24.42 -8.48
C ASN A 204 -4.77 23.11 -8.21
N PHE A 205 -4.67 22.20 -9.17
CA PHE A 205 -5.24 20.86 -9.05
C PHE A 205 -4.36 19.88 -9.82
N SER A 206 -3.86 18.87 -9.13
CA SER A 206 -3.02 17.84 -9.74
C SER A 206 -3.47 16.46 -9.35
N VAL A 207 -3.17 15.53 -10.24
CA VAL A 207 -3.45 14.11 -10.05
C VAL A 207 -2.23 13.30 -10.45
N ASP A 208 -1.79 12.42 -9.55
CA ASP A 208 -0.82 11.37 -9.84
C ASP A 208 -1.60 10.09 -10.02
N PHE A 209 -1.75 9.63 -11.26
CA PHE A 209 -2.56 8.45 -11.56
C PHE A 209 -1.72 7.26 -12.00
N ILE A 210 -2.20 6.08 -11.63
CA ILE A 210 -1.65 4.79 -11.97
C ILE A 210 -2.74 4.07 -12.78
N PRO A 211 -2.46 3.61 -14.02
CA PRO A 211 -3.45 2.89 -14.79
C PRO A 211 -3.98 1.68 -14.01
N PRO A 212 -5.22 1.23 -14.24
CA PRO A 212 -5.76 0.05 -13.59
C PRO A 212 -5.08 -1.22 -14.11
N ASN A 213 -4.86 -2.21 -13.23
CA ASN A 213 -4.48 -3.57 -13.65
C ASN A 213 -5.46 -4.20 -14.64
N GLY A 214 -6.74 -3.86 -14.50
CA GLY A 214 -7.86 -4.46 -15.22
C GLY A 214 -8.38 -3.63 -16.40
N SER A 215 -9.70 -3.65 -16.56
CA SER A 215 -10.41 -3.27 -17.78
C SER A 215 -10.07 -1.86 -18.28
N LYS A 216 -9.65 -1.77 -19.55
CA LYS A 216 -9.35 -0.50 -20.24
C LYS A 216 -10.55 0.46 -20.22
N ASN A 217 -11.76 -0.09 -20.24
CA ASN A 217 -13.00 0.68 -20.29
C ASN A 217 -13.28 1.45 -18.99
N GLU A 218 -12.72 1.00 -17.86
CA GLU A 218 -12.97 1.66 -16.57
C GLU A 218 -12.32 3.04 -16.50
N VAL A 219 -11.33 3.35 -17.34
CA VAL A 219 -10.53 4.59 -17.25
C VAL A 219 -10.50 5.39 -18.55
N SER A 220 -10.83 4.79 -19.71
CA SER A 220 -10.91 5.50 -20.99
C SER A 220 -11.82 6.73 -20.94
N ASP A 221 -12.93 6.61 -20.21
CA ASP A 221 -13.93 7.68 -20.09
C ASP A 221 -13.57 8.69 -19.00
N ILE A 222 -12.66 8.32 -18.10
CA ILE A 222 -12.35 9.08 -16.90
C ILE A 222 -11.42 10.26 -17.20
N ILE A 223 -10.39 10.14 -18.03
CA ILE A 223 -9.44 11.26 -18.27
C ILE A 223 -9.62 11.94 -19.62
N GLY A 224 -10.82 11.89 -20.20
CA GLY A 224 -11.20 12.71 -21.35
C GLY A 224 -10.27 12.54 -22.56
N GLY A 225 -10.14 11.32 -23.06
CA GLY A 225 -9.34 11.05 -24.25
C GLY A 225 -7.81 11.16 -24.07
N LEU A 226 -7.31 11.47 -22.87
CA LEU A 226 -5.87 11.47 -22.58
C LEU A 226 -5.29 10.06 -22.36
N TYR A 227 -6.14 9.12 -21.95
CA TYR A 227 -5.73 7.76 -21.60
C TYR A 227 -5.03 6.98 -22.73
N PRO A 228 -5.51 7.04 -23.99
CA PRO A 228 -4.81 6.42 -25.12
C PRO A 228 -3.35 6.89 -25.25
N TYR A 229 -3.07 8.18 -25.08
CA TYR A 229 -1.71 8.70 -25.18
C TYR A 229 -0.80 8.23 -24.04
N VAL A 230 -1.35 8.09 -22.83
CA VAL A 230 -0.59 7.54 -21.69
C VAL A 230 -0.30 6.06 -21.90
N GLU A 231 -1.26 5.30 -22.44
CA GLU A 231 -1.04 3.91 -22.82
C GLU A 231 0.04 3.76 -23.91
N GLU A 232 -0.04 4.53 -25.00
CA GLU A 232 0.95 4.51 -26.08
C GLU A 232 2.36 4.90 -25.64
N SER A 233 2.48 5.73 -24.60
CA SER A 233 3.77 6.16 -24.07
C SER A 233 4.52 5.09 -23.27
N ASN A 234 3.89 3.94 -22.99
CA ASN A 234 4.35 2.94 -22.04
C ASN A 234 4.53 3.46 -20.59
N ALA A 235 3.98 4.61 -20.24
CA ALA A 235 4.02 5.12 -18.88
C ALA A 235 3.22 4.23 -17.92
N THR A 236 3.81 3.94 -16.76
CA THR A 236 3.20 3.19 -15.66
C THR A 236 2.65 4.12 -14.56
N LYS A 237 3.02 5.40 -14.63
CA LYS A 237 2.49 6.47 -13.79
C LYS A 237 2.50 7.76 -14.59
N ALA A 238 1.50 8.60 -14.41
CA ALA A 238 1.44 9.91 -15.05
C ALA A 238 0.88 10.96 -14.10
N THR A 239 1.38 12.19 -14.24
CA THR A 239 0.94 13.35 -13.49
C THR A 239 0.28 14.34 -14.44
N ILE A 240 -0.91 14.81 -14.09
CA ILE A 240 -1.57 15.92 -14.77
C ILE A 240 -1.69 17.06 -13.76
N GLU A 241 -1.18 18.24 -14.13
CA GLU A 241 -1.20 19.43 -13.28
C GLU A 241 -1.94 20.56 -13.99
N LEU A 242 -2.93 21.14 -13.30
CA LEU A 242 -3.69 22.30 -13.71
C LEU A 242 -3.31 23.47 -12.80
N LYS A 243 -3.01 24.62 -13.42
CA LYS A 243 -2.71 25.88 -12.73
C LYS A 243 -3.48 27.02 -13.39
N ALA A 244 -4.16 27.82 -12.58
CA ALA A 244 -4.90 28.97 -13.06
C ALA A 244 -4.82 30.15 -12.07
N PRO A 245 -4.84 31.40 -12.56
CA PRO A 245 -4.86 32.58 -11.69
C PRO A 245 -6.20 32.71 -10.96
N LYS A 246 -6.23 33.36 -9.79
CA LYS A 246 -7.48 33.59 -9.03
C LYS A 246 -8.57 34.32 -9.81
N LYS A 247 -8.19 35.16 -10.78
CA LYS A 247 -9.12 35.95 -11.61
C LYS A 247 -9.86 35.07 -12.63
N ASP A 248 -9.25 33.97 -13.05
CA ASP A 248 -9.80 33.02 -14.01
C ASP A 248 -9.47 31.60 -13.51
N PRO A 249 -10.18 31.13 -12.45
CA PRO A 249 -9.83 29.91 -11.76
C PRO A 249 -10.17 28.66 -12.58
N ILE A 250 -9.64 27.52 -12.15
CA ILE A 250 -9.94 26.23 -12.76
C ILE A 250 -11.44 25.95 -12.63
N ASP A 251 -12.09 25.66 -13.77
CA ASP A 251 -13.49 25.25 -13.79
C ASP A 251 -13.65 23.84 -13.18
N LYS A 252 -14.25 23.81 -11.99
CA LYS A 252 -14.53 22.59 -11.23
C LYS A 252 -15.52 21.65 -11.91
N SER A 253 -16.34 22.15 -12.83
CA SER A 253 -17.32 21.37 -13.61
C SER A 253 -16.76 20.87 -14.94
N SER A 254 -15.51 21.19 -15.25
CA SER A 254 -14.87 20.67 -16.46
C SER A 254 -14.75 19.15 -16.40
N LYS A 255 -15.00 18.48 -17.55
CA LYS A 255 -14.89 17.01 -17.68
C LYS A 255 -13.54 16.48 -17.19
N LEU A 256 -12.47 17.24 -17.39
CA LEU A 256 -11.14 16.87 -16.93
C LEU A 256 -11.07 16.82 -15.40
N VAL A 257 -11.59 17.82 -14.70
CA VAL A 257 -11.60 17.86 -13.22
C VAL A 257 -12.52 16.78 -12.63
N GLU A 258 -13.71 16.59 -13.19
CA GLU A 258 -14.61 15.50 -12.78
C GLU A 258 -13.98 14.12 -12.98
N GLY A 259 -13.29 13.96 -14.10
CA GLY A 259 -12.48 12.81 -14.43
C GLY A 259 -11.40 12.50 -13.40
N MET A 260 -10.58 13.50 -13.09
CA MET A 260 -9.55 13.39 -12.05
C MET A 260 -10.13 12.95 -10.70
N LEU A 261 -11.26 13.54 -10.27
CA LEU A 261 -11.95 13.13 -9.04
C LEU A 261 -12.41 11.66 -9.09
N LYS A 262 -12.95 11.22 -10.23
CA LYS A 262 -13.40 9.82 -10.42
C LYS A 262 -12.23 8.83 -10.35
N MET A 263 -11.04 9.17 -10.85
CA MET A 263 -9.85 8.32 -10.68
C MET A 263 -9.49 8.11 -9.20
N ALA A 264 -9.51 9.17 -8.39
CA ALA A 264 -9.21 9.04 -6.97
C ALA A 264 -10.27 8.22 -6.24
N LYS A 265 -11.56 8.40 -6.57
CA LYS A 265 -12.67 7.61 -6.00
C LYS A 265 -12.48 6.11 -6.26
N PHE A 266 -11.94 5.76 -7.42
CA PHE A 266 -11.64 4.36 -7.76
C PHE A 266 -10.23 3.92 -7.36
N ALA A 267 -9.54 4.69 -6.52
CA ALA A 267 -8.19 4.39 -6.03
C ALA A 267 -7.18 4.14 -7.16
N TYR A 268 -7.33 4.86 -8.27
CA TYR A 268 -6.36 4.93 -9.38
C TYR A 268 -5.51 6.18 -9.34
N ALA A 269 -5.77 7.09 -8.41
CA ALA A 269 -4.99 8.31 -8.32
C ALA A 269 -4.91 8.94 -6.93
N VAL A 270 -3.83 9.67 -6.73
CA VAL A 270 -3.66 10.63 -5.64
C VAL A 270 -3.96 12.03 -6.18
N ILE A 271 -4.83 12.77 -5.49
CA ILE A 271 -5.17 14.15 -5.84
C ILE A 271 -4.52 15.11 -4.85
N LYS A 272 -3.96 16.19 -5.38
CA LYS A 272 -3.56 17.37 -4.63
C LYS A 272 -4.28 18.59 -5.21
N GLY A 273 -4.78 19.46 -4.34
CA GLY A 273 -5.50 20.65 -4.77
C GLY A 273 -5.40 21.77 -3.76
N ASN A 274 -5.37 23.00 -4.25
CA ASN A 274 -5.40 24.18 -3.40
C ASN A 274 -6.33 25.26 -3.98
N GLY A 275 -6.95 26.00 -3.08
CA GLY A 275 -7.87 27.07 -3.44
C GLY A 275 -8.32 27.85 -2.21
N THR A 276 -9.33 28.69 -2.39
CA THR A 276 -9.93 29.44 -1.29
C THR A 276 -11.42 29.17 -1.16
N SER A 277 -11.94 29.21 0.07
CA SER A 277 -13.37 29.19 0.37
C SER A 277 -14.03 30.52 -0.01
N LYS A 278 -15.36 30.60 0.14
CA LYS A 278 -16.12 31.85 -0.01
C LYS A 278 -15.71 32.93 0.99
N ASP A 279 -15.24 32.51 2.16
CA ASP A 279 -14.79 33.41 3.24
C ASP A 279 -13.32 33.82 3.08
N GLY A 280 -12.64 33.31 2.04
CA GLY A 280 -11.23 33.60 1.75
C GLY A 280 -10.23 32.64 2.38
N ASP A 281 -10.68 31.66 3.16
CA ASP A 281 -9.82 30.67 3.81
C ASP A 281 -9.14 29.76 2.80
N VAL A 282 -7.85 29.47 3.00
CA VAL A 282 -7.12 28.51 2.16
C VAL A 282 -7.60 27.08 2.46
N ILE A 283 -8.05 26.38 1.42
CA ILE A 283 -8.43 24.97 1.49
C ILE A 283 -7.43 24.15 0.69
N GLN A 284 -6.91 23.11 1.32
CA GLN A 284 -6.03 22.12 0.70
C GLN A 284 -6.67 20.74 0.69
N ILE A 285 -6.52 20.05 -0.43
CA ILE A 285 -6.87 18.65 -0.63
C ILE A 285 -5.58 17.90 -0.90
N ASP A 286 -5.32 16.83 -0.16
CA ASP A 286 -4.25 15.88 -0.44
C ASP A 286 -4.75 14.49 -0.05
N THR A 287 -5.00 13.62 -1.01
CA THR A 287 -5.52 12.27 -0.73
C THR A 287 -4.45 11.27 -0.33
N SER A 288 -3.17 11.64 -0.34
CA SER A 288 -2.08 10.75 0.09
C SER A 288 -1.94 10.67 1.61
N ASP A 289 -2.29 11.73 2.35
CA ASP A 289 -2.12 11.74 3.80
C ASP A 289 -3.29 12.36 4.59
N ASN A 290 -4.24 13.05 3.95
CA ASN A 290 -5.34 13.67 4.69
C ASN A 290 -6.26 12.64 5.36
N LYS A 291 -6.12 12.51 6.68
CA LYS A 291 -6.87 11.60 7.54
C LYS A 291 -8.39 11.76 7.48
N ASP A 292 -8.89 12.93 7.03
CA ASP A 292 -10.32 13.19 6.89
C ASP A 292 -10.90 12.64 5.58
N ILE A 293 -10.05 12.41 4.57
CA ILE A 293 -10.47 11.93 3.24
C ILE A 293 -10.17 10.44 3.07
N VAL A 294 -9.12 9.94 3.71
CA VAL A 294 -8.77 8.52 3.63
C VAL A 294 -9.86 7.67 4.27
N LEU A 295 -10.24 6.57 3.61
CA LEU A 295 -11.21 5.60 4.11
C LEU A 295 -10.60 4.79 5.26
N TYR A 296 -11.32 4.68 6.38
CA TYR A 296 -10.95 3.81 7.48
C TYR A 296 -12.17 3.24 8.22
N SER A 297 -11.98 2.07 8.85
CA SER A 297 -12.87 1.52 9.88
C SER A 297 -12.32 1.82 11.26
N ASN A 298 -13.21 1.95 12.26
CA ASN A 298 -12.80 2.01 13.66
C ASN A 298 -13.07 0.67 14.34
N ILE A 299 -12.07 0.15 15.03
CA ILE A 299 -12.18 -1.07 15.83
C ILE A 299 -11.74 -0.84 17.28
N PRO A 300 -12.17 -1.68 18.24
CA PRO A 300 -11.62 -1.67 19.58
C PRO A 300 -10.10 -1.84 19.55
N LYS A 301 -9.38 -1.14 20.44
CA LYS A 301 -7.90 -1.22 20.47
C LYS A 301 -7.41 -2.65 20.74
N SER A 302 -8.16 -3.40 21.55
CA SER A 302 -7.92 -4.82 21.85
C SER A 302 -8.04 -5.75 20.65
N SER A 303 -8.75 -5.35 19.60
CA SER A 303 -8.98 -6.17 18.40
C SER A 303 -8.01 -5.87 17.28
N ARG A 304 -7.12 -4.88 17.46
CA ARG A 304 -6.18 -4.40 16.44
C ARG A 304 -5.28 -5.51 15.89
N ASP A 305 -4.88 -6.40 16.78
CA ASP A 305 -3.86 -7.42 16.50
C ASP A 305 -4.50 -8.78 16.18
N ASN A 306 -5.84 -8.82 16.10
CA ASN A 306 -6.63 -9.99 15.76
C ASN A 306 -6.81 -10.08 14.23
N ILE A 307 -6.15 -11.07 13.64
CA ILE A 307 -6.17 -11.33 12.21
C ILE A 307 -7.59 -11.54 11.67
N SER A 308 -8.43 -12.29 12.38
CA SER A 308 -9.80 -12.60 11.93
C SER A 308 -10.68 -11.35 11.90
N VAL A 309 -10.59 -10.49 12.93
CA VAL A 309 -11.32 -9.22 12.96
C VAL A 309 -10.89 -8.32 11.80
N LEU A 310 -9.57 -8.22 11.58
CA LEU A 310 -9.05 -7.40 10.49
C LEU A 310 -9.49 -7.93 9.11
N ARG A 311 -9.56 -9.26 8.96
CA ARG A 311 -10.06 -9.92 7.74
C ARG A 311 -11.53 -9.58 7.49
N GLU A 312 -12.39 -9.75 8.48
CA GLU A 312 -13.83 -9.45 8.37
C GLU A 312 -14.07 -7.99 7.95
N GLU A 313 -13.39 -7.05 8.59
CA GLU A 313 -13.47 -5.62 8.25
C GLU A 313 -12.97 -5.32 6.83
N THR A 314 -11.90 -6.00 6.41
CA THR A 314 -11.37 -5.87 5.04
C THR A 314 -12.36 -6.38 4.01
N GLU A 315 -12.99 -7.53 4.26
CA GLU A 315 -14.02 -8.09 3.39
C GLU A 315 -15.22 -7.15 3.29
N GLU A 316 -15.75 -6.66 4.43
CA GLU A 316 -16.89 -5.74 4.46
C GLU A 316 -16.61 -4.46 3.66
N LYS A 317 -15.45 -3.83 3.88
CA LYS A 317 -15.09 -2.59 3.18
C LYS A 317 -14.75 -2.80 1.72
N THR A 318 -14.22 -3.96 1.37
CA THR A 318 -14.02 -4.35 -0.03
C THR A 318 -15.37 -4.44 -0.75
N GLU A 319 -16.37 -5.13 -0.18
CA GLU A 319 -17.71 -5.23 -0.77
C GLU A 319 -18.39 -3.87 -0.89
N TYR A 320 -18.32 -3.05 0.16
CA TYR A 320 -18.84 -1.69 0.15
C TYR A 320 -18.23 -0.84 -0.98
N TYR A 321 -16.91 -0.87 -1.12
CA TYR A 321 -16.19 -0.13 -2.16
C TYR A 321 -16.61 -0.57 -3.57
N TYR A 322 -16.67 -1.88 -3.84
CA TYR A 322 -17.05 -2.37 -5.17
C TYR A 322 -18.54 -2.19 -5.47
N LYS A 323 -19.41 -2.18 -4.45
CA LYS A 323 -20.82 -1.82 -4.62
C LYS A 323 -20.96 -0.38 -5.11
N ILE A 324 -20.32 0.57 -4.43
CA ILE A 324 -20.34 1.99 -4.84
C ILE A 324 -19.75 2.16 -6.23
N LYS A 325 -18.63 1.51 -6.51
CA LYS A 325 -17.98 1.58 -7.82
C LYS A 325 -18.92 1.11 -8.94
N ARG A 326 -19.64 0.01 -8.76
CA ARG A 326 -20.63 -0.49 -9.74
C ARG A 326 -21.78 0.48 -9.95
N GLU A 327 -22.40 0.95 -8.86
CA GLU A 327 -23.50 1.93 -8.92
C GLU A 327 -23.08 3.21 -9.65
N GLU A 328 -21.84 3.67 -9.49
CA GLU A 328 -21.34 4.85 -10.19
C GLU A 328 -20.99 4.60 -11.67
N ILE A 329 -20.63 3.38 -12.04
CA ILE A 329 -20.40 3.03 -13.45
C ILE A 329 -21.77 2.94 -14.16
N GLU A 330 -22.73 2.22 -13.58
CA GLU A 330 -24.07 2.03 -14.14
C GLU A 330 -24.87 3.33 -14.29
N ASN A 331 -24.67 4.32 -13.42
CA ASN A 331 -25.35 5.62 -13.53
C ASN A 331 -24.72 6.58 -14.56
N ASN A 332 -23.58 6.21 -15.17
CA ASN A 332 -22.89 7.01 -16.19
C ASN A 332 -22.97 6.40 -17.60
N GLU A 333 -23.55 5.20 -17.74
CA GLU A 333 -23.95 4.58 -19.01
C GLU A 333 -25.42 4.93 -19.33
#